data_AF-A0A4R4EHH0-F1
#
_entry.id   AF-A0A4R4EHH0-F1
#
_cell.length_a   1.000
_cell.length_b   1.000
_cell.length_c   1.000
_cell.angle_alpha   90.00
_cell.angle_beta   90.00
_cell.angle_gamma   90.00
#
_symmetry.space_group_name_H-M   'P 1'
#
loop_
_entity.id
_entity.type
_entity.pdbx_description
1 polymer ?
#
loop_
_entity_poly.entity_id
_entity_poly.type
_entity_poly.pdbx_seq_one_letter_code
_entity_poly.pdbx_strand_id
1 'polypeptide(L)'
;MVSKSIAKRDASRNIGEELLQAIRDVKAGKAGAEYSVSANEVVETRLKCGLSQSEFAAALHISPRTLQQWEQGRRQPSGAAETLLRIVSRHPKVLREVMQPRPNNSSKPTPLRGAA
;
A
#
# COMPACT_ATOMS: atom_id res chain seq x y z
N MET A 1 1.88 -34.36 -27.40
CA MET A 1 3.29 -34.23 -27.85
C MET A 1 4.17 -33.42 -26.88
N VAL A 2 3.65 -32.40 -26.18
CA VAL A 2 4.44 -31.51 -25.29
C VAL A 2 5.01 -32.20 -24.04
N SER A 3 4.33 -33.20 -23.48
CA SER A 3 4.75 -33.83 -22.22
C SER A 3 6.02 -34.68 -22.34
N LYS A 4 6.19 -35.36 -23.48
CA LYS A 4 7.37 -36.22 -23.73
C LYS A 4 8.65 -35.41 -23.94
N SER A 5 8.54 -34.20 -24.50
CA SER A 5 9.68 -33.32 -24.72
C SER A 5 10.14 -32.60 -23.45
N ILE A 6 9.22 -32.24 -22.55
CA ILE A 6 9.57 -31.69 -21.23
C ILE A 6 10.27 -32.75 -20.37
N ALA A 7 9.73 -33.97 -20.32
CA ALA A 7 10.35 -35.06 -19.55
C ALA A 7 11.77 -35.41 -20.04
N LYS A 8 12.00 -35.41 -21.36
CA LYS A 8 13.33 -35.63 -21.94
C LYS A 8 14.30 -34.49 -21.60
N ARG A 9 13.82 -33.24 -21.59
CA ARG A 9 14.61 -32.07 -21.18
C ARG A 9 15.04 -32.20 -19.72
N ASP A 10 14.09 -32.43 -18.81
CA ASP A 10 14.36 -32.46 -17.37
C ASP A 10 15.21 -33.67 -16.96
N ALA A 11 15.09 -34.81 -17.65
CA ALA A 11 15.95 -35.98 -17.42
C ALA A 11 17.45 -35.73 -17.72
N SER A 12 17.75 -34.70 -18.51
CA SER A 12 19.14 -34.32 -18.87
C SER A 12 19.66 -33.08 -18.14
N ARG A 13 18.86 -32.47 -17.25
CA ARG A 13 19.23 -31.24 -16.54
C ARG A 13 19.91 -31.53 -15.21
N ASN A 14 20.96 -30.77 -14.92
CA ASN A 14 21.58 -30.73 -13.60
C ASN A 14 21.10 -29.51 -12.83
N ILE A 15 19.98 -29.65 -12.12
CA ILE A 15 19.35 -28.55 -11.38
C ILE A 15 20.30 -27.96 -10.32
N GLY A 16 21.15 -28.79 -9.70
CA GLY A 16 22.10 -28.32 -8.68
C GLY A 16 23.14 -27.36 -9.27
N GLU A 17 23.68 -27.69 -10.43
CA GLU A 17 24.64 -26.85 -11.15
C GLU A 17 23.99 -25.55 -11.65
N GLU A 18 22.77 -25.64 -12.18
CA GLU A 18 21.99 -24.47 -12.62
C GLU A 18 21.67 -23.51 -11.46
N LEU A 19 21.31 -24.02 -10.28
CA LEU A 19 21.06 -23.21 -9.09
C LEU A 19 22.33 -22.52 -8.59
N LEU A 20 23.45 -23.26 -8.53
CA LEU A 20 24.75 -22.68 -8.16
C LEU A 20 25.15 -21.58 -9.12
N GLN A 21 24.91 -21.77 -10.43
CA GLN A 21 25.20 -20.76 -11.43
C GLN A 21 24.32 -19.52 -11.27
N ALA A 22 23.02 -19.69 -11.02
CA ALA A 22 22.11 -18.57 -10.76
C ALA A 22 22.53 -17.74 -9.53
N ILE A 23 22.96 -18.38 -8.44
CA ILE A 23 23.47 -17.67 -7.26
C ILE A 23 24.74 -16.87 -7.59
N ARG A 24 25.67 -17.46 -8.36
CA ARG A 24 26.89 -16.75 -8.80
C ARG A 24 26.56 -15.56 -9.69
N ASP A 25 25.60 -15.71 -10.60
CA ASP A 25 25.18 -14.64 -11.49
C ASP A 25 24.56 -13.47 -10.70
N VAL A 26 23.69 -13.75 -9.73
CA VAL A 26 23.13 -12.74 -8.81
C VAL A 26 24.25 -12.06 -8.01
N LYS A 27 25.20 -12.83 -7.45
CA LYS A 27 26.34 -12.28 -6.70
C LYS A 27 27.26 -11.42 -7.57
N ALA A 28 27.38 -11.75 -8.85
CA ALA A 28 28.12 -10.98 -9.85
C ALA A 28 27.33 -9.78 -10.41
N GLY A 29 26.13 -9.50 -9.89
CA GLY A 29 25.29 -8.40 -10.35
C GLY A 29 24.63 -8.64 -11.71
N LYS A 30 24.70 -9.86 -12.25
CA LYS A 30 23.93 -10.26 -13.44
C LYS A 30 22.49 -10.56 -13.02
N ALA A 31 21.77 -9.51 -12.68
CA ALA A 31 20.33 -9.59 -12.50
C ALA A 31 19.64 -9.61 -13.87
N GLY A 32 18.41 -10.16 -13.91
CA GLY A 32 17.52 -9.98 -15.05
C GLY A 32 17.07 -8.52 -15.20
N ALA A 33 15.98 -8.28 -15.92
CA ALA A 33 15.44 -6.94 -16.07
C ALA A 33 15.12 -6.29 -14.69
N GLU A 34 15.67 -5.10 -14.47
CA GLU A 34 15.28 -4.26 -13.34
C GLU A 34 13.94 -3.59 -13.65
N TYR A 35 12.92 -3.90 -12.86
CA TYR A 35 11.61 -3.26 -12.96
C TYR A 35 11.48 -2.21 -11.87
N SER A 36 11.85 -0.97 -12.19
CA SER A 36 11.55 0.19 -11.35
C SER A 36 10.09 0.57 -11.52
N VAL A 37 9.25 0.28 -10.52
CA VAL A 37 7.88 0.83 -10.46
C VAL A 37 7.97 2.19 -9.77
N SER A 38 7.86 3.27 -10.56
CA SER A 38 7.74 4.62 -9.99
C SER A 38 6.50 4.69 -9.11
N ALA A 39 6.68 5.08 -7.84
CA ALA A 39 5.56 5.42 -6.99
C ALA A 39 4.78 6.58 -7.63
N ASN A 40 3.45 6.48 -7.64
CA ASN A 40 2.62 7.61 -8.06
C ASN A 40 2.29 8.51 -6.87
N GLU A 41 1.67 9.66 -7.14
CA GLU A 41 1.33 10.65 -6.12
C GLU A 41 0.47 10.08 -4.98
N VAL A 42 -0.38 9.07 -5.27
CA VAL A 42 -1.22 8.41 -4.26
C VAL A 42 -0.36 7.60 -3.28
N VAL A 43 0.60 6.82 -3.79
CA VAL A 43 1.56 6.07 -2.96
C VAL A 43 2.37 7.04 -2.10
N GLU A 44 2.91 8.10 -2.70
CA GLU A 44 3.69 9.10 -1.97
C GLU A 44 2.88 9.77 -0.86
N THR A 45 1.63 10.16 -1.16
CA THR A 45 0.73 10.79 -0.20
C THR A 45 0.47 9.87 0.99
N ARG A 46 0.20 8.58 0.75
CA ARG A 46 0.01 7.61 1.83
C ARG A 46 1.28 7.43 2.67
N LEU A 47 2.43 7.29 2.02
CA LEU A 47 3.71 7.12 2.72
C LEU A 47 4.05 8.35 3.58
N LYS A 48 3.77 9.58 3.09
CA LYS A 48 3.89 10.82 3.87
C LYS A 48 2.99 10.83 5.11
N CYS A 49 1.82 10.20 5.03
CA CYS A 49 0.93 10.04 6.18
C CYS A 49 1.44 9.00 7.20
N GLY A 50 2.38 8.14 6.82
CA GLY A 50 2.90 7.06 7.66
C GLY A 50 1.89 5.95 7.93
N LEU A 51 0.94 5.75 7.01
CA LEU A 51 -0.15 4.79 7.15
C LEU A 51 0.06 3.57 6.23
N SER A 52 -0.35 2.39 6.71
CA SER A 52 -0.52 1.21 5.86
C SER A 52 -1.61 1.43 4.82
N GLN A 53 -1.66 0.58 3.80
CA GLN A 53 -2.68 0.65 2.76
C GLN A 53 -4.09 0.49 3.35
N SER A 54 -4.27 -0.42 4.31
CA SER A 54 -5.55 -0.63 5.01
C SER A 54 -5.98 0.56 5.84
N GLU A 55 -5.06 1.17 6.61
CA GLU A 55 -5.37 2.33 7.45
C GLU A 55 -5.72 3.55 6.61
N PHE A 56 -4.96 3.80 5.54
CA PHE A 56 -5.22 4.92 4.63
C PHE A 56 -6.55 4.76 3.90
N ALA A 57 -6.88 3.54 3.44
CA ALA A 57 -8.16 3.25 2.83
C ALA A 57 -9.32 3.46 3.82
N ALA A 58 -9.15 3.01 5.07
CA ALA A 58 -10.14 3.23 6.13
C ALA A 58 -10.34 4.72 6.44
N ALA A 59 -9.26 5.50 6.51
CA ALA A 59 -9.31 6.95 6.76
C ALA A 59 -10.03 7.73 5.65
N LEU A 60 -9.92 7.26 4.40
CA LEU A 60 -10.61 7.84 3.25
C LEU A 60 -12.00 7.22 2.99
N HIS A 61 -12.44 6.28 3.82
CA HIS A 61 -13.69 5.53 3.66
C HIS A 61 -13.84 4.86 2.28
N ILE A 62 -12.75 4.27 1.78
CA ILE A 62 -12.73 3.49 0.54
C ILE A 62 -12.27 2.05 0.79
N SER A 63 -12.54 1.15 -0.15
CA SER A 63 -12.00 -0.21 -0.05
C SER A 63 -10.48 -0.23 -0.29
N PRO A 64 -9.73 -1.14 0.37
CA PRO A 64 -8.31 -1.35 0.06
C PRO A 64 -8.07 -1.69 -1.41
N ARG A 65 -9.03 -2.38 -2.03
CA ARG A 65 -9.03 -2.69 -3.46
C ARG A 65 -9.03 -1.43 -4.32
N THR A 66 -9.85 -0.44 -3.97
CA THR A 66 -9.91 0.86 -4.66
C THR A 66 -8.57 1.57 -4.58
N LEU A 67 -8.01 1.67 -3.37
CA LEU A 67 -6.70 2.29 -3.15
C LEU A 67 -5.60 1.58 -3.95
N GLN A 68 -5.60 0.25 -3.98
CA GLN A 68 -4.64 -0.54 -4.75
C GLN A 68 -4.74 -0.27 -6.26
N GLN A 69 -5.94 -0.13 -6.81
CA GLN A 69 -6.12 0.23 -8.23
C GLN A 69 -5.54 1.62 -8.53
N TRP A 70 -5.65 2.57 -7.59
CA TRP A 70 -5.04 3.89 -7.71
C TRP A 70 -3.53 3.84 -7.62
N GLU A 71 -2.97 3.18 -6.60
CA GLU A 71 -1.52 3.07 -6.40
C GLU A 71 -0.81 2.32 -7.54
N GLN A 72 -1.50 1.37 -8.19
CA GLN A 72 -0.99 0.66 -9.37
C GLN A 72 -1.19 1.46 -10.69
N GLY A 73 -1.83 2.64 -10.64
CA GLY A 73 -2.13 3.44 -11.82
C GLY A 73 -3.17 2.84 -12.77
N ARG A 74 -3.84 1.76 -12.38
CA ARG A 74 -4.92 1.12 -13.18
C ARG A 74 -6.17 2.00 -13.24
N ARG A 75 -6.39 2.83 -12.22
CA ARG A 75 -7.45 3.83 -12.14
C ARG A 75 -6.90 5.11 -11.53
N GLN A 76 -7.57 6.22 -11.78
CA GLN A 76 -7.28 7.50 -11.14
C GLN A 76 -8.38 7.83 -10.13
N PRO A 77 -8.06 8.49 -9.00
CA PRO A 77 -9.07 9.13 -8.16
C PRO A 77 -9.75 10.25 -8.97
N SER A 78 -11.02 10.51 -8.69
CA SER A 78 -11.78 11.56 -9.38
C SER A 78 -12.67 12.34 -8.42
N GLY A 79 -13.02 13.57 -8.81
CA GLY A 79 -13.94 14.43 -8.08
C GLY A 79 -13.47 14.72 -6.64
N ALA A 80 -14.31 14.38 -5.66
CA ALA A 80 -14.01 14.62 -4.25
C ALA A 80 -12.75 13.86 -3.77
N ALA A 81 -12.53 12.63 -4.27
CA ALA A 81 -11.37 11.83 -3.86
C ALA A 81 -10.04 12.46 -4.32
N GLU A 82 -10.01 13.01 -5.54
CA GLU A 82 -8.85 13.71 -6.06
C GLU A 82 -8.54 14.97 -5.24
N THR A 83 -9.57 15.76 -4.94
CA THR A 83 -9.43 16.97 -4.11
C THR A 83 -8.93 16.62 -2.70
N LEU A 84 -9.49 15.57 -2.10
CA LEU A 84 -9.11 15.10 -0.78
C LEU A 84 -7.64 14.63 -0.75
N LEU A 85 -7.20 13.86 -1.75
CA LEU A 85 -5.81 13.44 -1.86
C LEU A 85 -4.84 14.63 -1.98
N ARG A 86 -5.20 15.67 -2.75
CA ARG A 86 -4.41 16.90 -2.84
C ARG A 86 -4.33 17.66 -1.51
N ILE A 87 -5.38 17.65 -0.71
CA ILE A 87 -5.38 18.25 0.64
C ILE A 87 -4.48 17.43 1.57
N VAL A 88 -4.64 16.11 1.58
CA VAL A 88 -3.84 15.19 2.41
C VAL A 88 -2.36 15.24 2.03
N SER A 89 -2.04 15.36 0.74
CA SER A 89 -0.65 15.51 0.26
C SER A 89 0.04 16.75 0.85
N ARG A 90 -0.70 17.86 1.01
CA ARG A 90 -0.22 19.10 1.66
C ARG A 90 -0.23 19.02 3.18
N HIS A 91 -1.20 18.31 3.76
CA HIS A 91 -1.42 18.24 5.20
C HIS A 91 -1.57 16.78 5.68
N PRO A 92 -0.49 15.98 5.66
CA PRO A 92 -0.57 14.54 5.92
C PRO A 92 -0.99 14.17 7.35
N LYS A 93 -0.88 15.10 8.31
CA LYS A 93 -1.29 14.90 9.70
C LYS A 93 -2.81 14.86 9.87
N VAL A 94 -3.58 15.46 8.96
CA VAL A 94 -5.05 15.59 9.06
C VAL A 94 -5.73 14.22 9.15
N LEU A 95 -5.27 13.22 8.38
CA LEU A 95 -5.88 11.88 8.45
C LEU A 95 -5.74 11.24 9.82
N ARG A 96 -4.62 11.46 10.52
CA ARG A 96 -4.43 10.93 11.87
C ARG A 96 -5.35 11.60 12.88
N GLU A 97 -5.61 12.89 12.74
CA GLU A 97 -6.54 13.64 13.58
C GLU A 97 -7.98 13.17 13.37
N VAL A 98 -8.38 12.94 12.11
CA VAL A 98 -9.74 12.47 11.76
C VAL A 98 -9.99 11.04 12.23
N MET A 99 -8.95 10.19 12.25
CA MET A 99 -9.04 8.81 12.76
C MET A 99 -9.16 8.74 14.28
N GLN A 100 -8.81 9.78 15.02
CA GLN A 100 -8.96 9.77 16.48
C GLN A 100 -10.44 9.91 16.84
N PRO A 101 -10.97 9.07 17.75
CA PRO A 101 -12.32 9.24 18.25
C PRO A 101 -12.45 10.62 18.90
N ARG A 102 -13.48 11.38 18.51
CA ARG A 102 -13.77 12.68 19.14
C ARG A 102 -13.93 12.47 20.65
N PRO A 103 -13.31 13.31 21.50
CA PRO A 103 -13.50 13.21 22.93
C PRO A 103 -15.00 13.36 23.28
N ASN A 104 -15.50 12.44 24.09
CA ASN A 104 -16.90 12.36 24.48
C ASN A 104 -17.31 13.57 25.35
N ASN A 105 -18.02 14.55 24.78
CA ASN A 105 -18.56 15.72 25.49
C ASN A 105 -19.98 15.46 26.02
N SER A 106 -20.20 14.38 26.79
CA SER A 106 -21.51 14.07 27.39
C SER A 106 -21.56 14.21 28.91
N SER A 107 -20.48 14.67 29.56
CA SER A 107 -20.56 15.18 30.93
C SER A 107 -21.16 16.59 30.93
N LYS A 108 -22.50 16.68 30.87
CA LYS A 108 -23.19 17.90 31.30
C LYS A 108 -22.71 18.24 32.72
N PRO A 109 -22.34 19.49 33.04
CA PRO A 109 -22.04 19.85 34.43
C PRO A 109 -23.27 19.53 35.27
N THR A 110 -23.08 18.73 36.32
CA THR A 110 -24.10 18.48 37.33
C THR A 110 -24.60 19.85 37.81
N PRO A 111 -25.89 20.19 37.68
CA PRO A 111 -26.38 21.42 38.25
C PRO A 111 -26.15 21.32 39.76
N LEU A 112 -25.42 22.28 40.31
CA LEU A 112 -25.28 22.45 41.76
C LEU A 112 -26.69 22.65 42.29
N ARG A 113 -27.27 21.57 42.80
CA ARG A 113 -28.57 21.58 43.49
C ARG A 113 -28.36 22.44 44.72
N GLY A 114 -29.22 23.44 44.87
CA GLY A 114 -29.07 24.55 45.81
C GLY A 114 -28.55 24.16 47.19
N ALA A 115 -27.57 24.94 47.65
CA ALA A 115 -27.43 25.20 49.06
C ALA A 115 -28.39 26.36 49.39
N ALA A 116 -29.26 26.10 50.36
CA ALA A 116 -30.10 27.05 51.06
C ALA A 116 -29.27 28.15 51.75
#